data_AF-A0A6A6MJN2-F1
#
_entry.id   AF-A0A6A6MJN2-F1
#
_cell.length_a   1.000
_cell.length_b   1.000
_cell.length_c   1.000
_cell.angle_alpha   90.00
_cell.angle_beta   90.00
_cell.angle_gamma   90.00
#
_symmetry.space_group_name_H-M   'P 1'
#
loop_
_entity.id
_entity.type
_entity.pdbx_description
1 polymer ?
#
loop_
_entity_poly.entity_id
_entity_poly.type
_entity_poly.pdbx_seq_one_letter_code
_entity_poly.pdbx_strand_id
1 'polypeptide(L)'
;MNILAACTFDLRFTYVLSGWEGSASDSRILENALTREDKLKVPKGKFYPVDAGYPLRSKFITPYRSTRAFGVLKKRFPIIASGSEANYDVDTIFEIVLACCILNNFLMLYDPDKDLLRQVDNELMQNDFEANEIRSNIRDADARLGEQIRNDMAMCIWQDYMSRS
;
A
#
# COMPACT_ATOMS: atom_id res chain seq x y z
N MET A 1 -6.44 -10.55 10.77
CA MET A 1 -5.74 -11.34 9.74
C MET A 1 -4.98 -10.36 8.88
N ASN A 2 -3.71 -10.63 8.57
CA ASN A 2 -2.85 -9.67 7.87
C ASN A 2 -2.46 -10.21 6.49
N ILE A 3 -2.43 -9.30 5.50
CA ILE A 3 -2.05 -9.58 4.12
C ILE A 3 -1.00 -8.54 3.73
N LEU A 4 0.12 -9.00 3.17
CA LEU A 4 1.12 -8.13 2.57
C LEU A 4 0.97 -8.22 1.06
N ALA A 5 0.73 -7.08 0.41
CA ALA A 5 0.67 -7.00 -1.04
C ALA A 5 1.67 -5.95 -1.54
N ALA A 6 2.43 -6.29 -2.57
CA ALA A 6 3.27 -5.34 -3.29
C ALA A 6 2.71 -5.12 -4.69
N CYS A 7 2.63 -3.86 -5.10
CA CYS A 7 2.14 -3.46 -6.41
C CYS A 7 3.02 -2.36 -7.02
N THR A 8 2.92 -2.18 -8.33
CA THR A 8 3.55 -1.08 -9.05
C THR A 8 2.76 0.22 -8.86
N PHE A 9 3.30 1.34 -9.35
CA PHE A 9 2.58 2.63 -9.37
C PHE A 9 1.30 2.60 -10.22
N ASP A 10 1.25 1.74 -11.24
CA ASP A 10 0.03 1.37 -12.00
C ASP A 10 -0.96 0.52 -11.20
N LEU A 11 -0.73 0.30 -9.91
CA LEU A 11 -1.54 -0.56 -9.05
C LEU A 11 -1.64 -2.01 -9.54
N ARG A 12 -0.64 -2.47 -10.29
CA ARG A 12 -0.52 -3.88 -10.67
C ARG A 12 0.19 -4.64 -9.55
N PHE A 13 -0.51 -5.57 -8.92
CA PHE A 13 0.01 -6.45 -7.89
C PHE A 13 1.03 -7.40 -8.49
N THR A 14 2.26 -7.36 -7.96
CA THR A 14 3.36 -8.23 -8.36
C THR A 14 3.66 -9.30 -7.32
N TYR A 15 3.12 -9.15 -6.11
CA TYR A 15 3.31 -10.08 -5.01
C TYR A 15 2.16 -9.94 -4.01
N VAL A 16 1.63 -11.07 -3.53
CA VAL A 16 0.63 -11.12 -2.46
C VAL A 16 1.02 -12.25 -1.52
N LEU A 17 1.18 -11.94 -0.24
CA LEU A 17 1.44 -12.87 0.85
C LEU A 17 0.28 -12.80 1.84
N SER A 18 -0.48 -13.88 1.90
CA SER A 18 -1.59 -14.09 2.84
C SER A 18 -1.21 -15.11 3.92
N GLY A 19 -2.14 -15.38 4.85
CA GLY A 19 -1.98 -16.45 5.85
C GLY A 19 -1.45 -16.01 7.21
N TRP A 20 -1.38 -14.70 7.50
CA TRP A 20 -0.87 -14.21 8.78
C TRP A 20 -1.99 -13.91 9.79
N GLU A 21 -1.80 -14.36 11.02
CA GLU A 21 -2.63 -13.99 12.16
C GLU A 21 -2.73 -12.46 12.28
N GLY A 22 -3.87 -11.95 12.73
CA GLY A 22 -4.08 -10.49 12.87
C GLY A 22 -3.16 -9.82 13.89
N SER A 23 -2.56 -10.59 14.79
CA SER A 23 -1.59 -10.14 15.80
C SER A 23 -0.15 -10.06 15.27
N ALA A 24 0.12 -10.59 14.07
CA ALA A 24 1.47 -10.59 13.53
C ALA A 24 1.93 -9.18 13.16
N SER A 25 3.12 -8.79 13.60
CA SER A 25 3.67 -7.47 13.28
C SER A 25 4.09 -7.36 11.82
N ASP A 26 3.86 -6.19 11.22
CA ASP A 26 4.26 -5.86 9.84
C ASP A 26 5.75 -6.15 9.57
N SER A 27 6.61 -5.92 10.56
CA SER A 27 8.03 -6.25 10.51
C SER A 27 8.30 -7.74 10.26
N ARG A 28 7.56 -8.62 10.95
CA ARG A 28 7.70 -10.08 10.84
C ARG A 28 7.18 -10.57 9.49
N ILE A 29 6.06 -10.01 9.04
CA ILE A 29 5.47 -10.33 7.73
C ILE A 29 6.42 -9.93 6.61
N LEU A 30 7.03 -8.74 6.68
CA LEU A 30 8.02 -8.27 5.70
C LEU A 30 9.27 -9.15 5.69
N GLU A 31 9.81 -9.50 6.85
CA GLU A 31 10.99 -10.35 6.93
C GLU A 31 10.74 -11.73 6.31
N ASN A 32 9.58 -12.31 6.57
CA ASN A 32 9.19 -13.56 5.94
C ASN A 32 9.06 -13.41 4.42
N ALA A 33 8.40 -12.34 3.94
CA ALA A 33 8.29 -12.07 2.51
C ALA A 33 9.64 -11.97 1.80
N LEU A 34 10.71 -11.57 2.50
CA LEU A 34 12.05 -11.41 1.92
C LEU A 34 12.92 -12.68 1.98
N THR A 35 12.60 -13.62 2.86
CA THR A 35 13.45 -14.79 3.16
C THR A 35 12.92 -16.10 2.60
N ARG A 36 11.63 -16.17 2.23
CA ARG A 36 11.01 -17.35 1.62
C ARG A 36 11.62 -17.74 0.27
N GLU A 37 11.29 -18.95 -0.19
CA GLU A 37 11.65 -19.44 -1.51
C GLU A 37 11.02 -18.60 -2.63
N ASP A 38 9.73 -18.29 -2.48
CA ASP A 38 8.94 -17.42 -3.36
C ASP A 38 9.04 -15.92 -2.98
N LYS A 39 10.20 -15.49 -2.49
CA LYS A 39 10.41 -14.14 -1.93
C LYS A 39 9.98 -12.99 -2.83
N LEU A 40 9.53 -11.92 -2.17
CA LEU A 40 9.41 -10.58 -2.74
C LEU A 40 10.77 -10.11 -3.28
N LYS A 41 10.84 -9.93 -4.60
CA LYS A 41 12.04 -9.44 -5.28
C LYS A 41 11.92 -7.95 -5.52
N VAL A 42 12.78 -7.17 -4.87
CA VAL A 42 12.91 -5.74 -5.20
C VAL A 42 13.86 -5.57 -6.39
N PRO A 43 13.40 -4.98 -7.52
CA PRO A 43 14.26 -4.75 -8.67
C PRO A 43 15.48 -3.88 -8.33
N LYS A 44 16.59 -4.09 -9.03
CA LYS A 44 17.84 -3.35 -8.77
C LYS A 44 17.64 -1.85 -8.99
N GLY A 45 18.04 -1.04 -8.01
CA GLY A 45 17.89 0.42 -8.06
C GLY A 45 16.46 0.92 -7.85
N LYS A 46 15.53 0.07 -7.39
CA LYS A 46 14.16 0.45 -7.07
C LYS A 46 13.89 0.35 -5.56
N PHE A 47 12.89 1.10 -5.12
CA PHE A 47 12.44 1.17 -3.74
C PHE A 47 10.94 0.92 -3.69
N TYR A 48 10.45 0.24 -2.65
CA TYR A 48 9.03 0.16 -2.35
C TYR A 48 8.67 1.18 -1.27
N PRO A 49 7.73 2.10 -1.55
CA PRO A 49 7.00 2.81 -0.52
C PRO A 49 6.14 1.80 0.26
N VAL A 50 6.28 1.76 1.59
CA VAL A 50 5.55 0.85 2.48
C VAL A 50 4.74 1.62 3.51
N ASP A 51 3.70 0.99 4.07
CA ASP A 51 2.85 1.61 5.09
C ASP A 51 3.64 1.99 6.35
N ALA A 52 3.15 2.97 7.11
CA ALA A 52 3.82 3.52 8.29
C ALA A 52 4.09 2.49 9.40
N GLY A 53 3.36 1.36 9.41
CA GLY A 53 3.60 0.23 10.32
C GLY A 53 4.87 -0.58 10.03
N TYR A 54 5.47 -0.41 8.85
CA TYR A 54 6.70 -1.11 8.48
C TYR A 54 7.96 -0.40 8.99
N PRO A 55 9.01 -1.15 9.36
CA PRO A 55 10.28 -0.55 9.76
C PRO A 55 11.00 0.02 8.53
N LEU A 56 11.66 1.17 8.71
CA LEU A 56 12.58 1.70 7.71
C LEU A 56 13.72 0.69 7.47
N ARG A 57 13.82 0.16 6.25
CA ARG A 57 14.85 -0.81 5.85
C ARG A 57 15.42 -0.44 4.48
N SER A 58 16.62 -0.93 4.18
CA SER A 58 17.20 -0.77 2.84
C SER A 58 16.21 -1.27 1.77
N LYS A 59 15.94 -0.43 0.75
CA LYS A 59 14.95 -0.63 -0.33
C LYS A 59 13.46 -0.46 0.04
N PHE A 60 13.13 -0.22 1.31
CA PHE A 60 11.77 0.00 1.79
C PHE A 60 11.68 1.34 2.53
N ILE A 61 10.98 2.30 1.94
CA ILE A 61 10.82 3.64 2.52
C ILE A 61 9.40 3.71 3.05
N THR A 62 9.23 4.16 4.30
CA THR A 62 7.91 4.52 4.82
C THR A 62 7.60 5.97 4.47
N PRO A 63 6.92 6.25 3.33
CA PRO A 63 6.27 7.54 3.20
C PRO A 63 5.30 7.71 4.35
N TYR A 64 5.00 8.95 4.66
CA TYR A 64 4.02 9.24 5.69
C TYR A 64 2.56 9.12 5.21
N ARG A 65 2.40 8.82 3.92
CA ARG A 65 1.11 8.80 3.22
C ARG A 65 0.49 7.41 3.18
N SER A 66 -0.83 7.41 3.17
CA SER A 66 -1.70 6.24 3.11
C SER A 66 -1.53 5.43 1.81
N THR A 67 -1.89 4.14 1.85
CA THR A 67 -1.65 3.20 0.75
C THR A 67 -2.75 3.26 -0.32
N ARG A 68 -2.50 4.03 -1.38
CA ARG A 68 -3.35 4.19 -2.58
C ARG A 68 -3.98 2.90 -3.10
N ALA A 69 -3.20 1.82 -3.16
CA ALA A 69 -3.65 0.53 -3.68
C ALA A 69 -4.82 -0.08 -2.89
N PHE A 70 -4.81 0.07 -1.57
CA PHE A 70 -5.86 -0.50 -0.72
C PHE A 70 -7.17 0.30 -0.84
N GLY A 71 -7.07 1.64 -0.95
CA GLY A 71 -8.24 2.50 -1.21
C GLY A 71 -8.91 2.17 -2.55
N VAL A 72 -8.11 1.95 -3.60
CA VAL A 72 -8.61 1.53 -4.92
C VAL A 72 -9.29 0.17 -4.86
N LEU A 73 -8.67 -0.82 -4.21
CA LEU A 73 -9.28 -2.14 -4.05
C LEU A 73 -10.62 -2.09 -3.31
N LYS A 74 -10.71 -1.33 -2.21
CA LYS A 74 -11.95 -1.20 -1.43
C LYS A 74 -13.09 -0.55 -2.22
N LYS A 75 -12.79 0.51 -2.98
CA LYS A 75 -13.81 1.16 -3.82
C LYS A 75 -14.25 0.30 -4.99
N ARG A 76 -13.28 -0.36 -5.64
CA ARG A 76 -13.53 -1.22 -6.81
C ARG A 76 -14.27 -2.50 -6.43
N PHE A 77 -13.92 -3.08 -5.30
CA PHE A 77 -14.50 -4.32 -4.78
C PHE A 77 -15.08 -4.07 -3.39
N PRO A 78 -16.34 -3.60 -3.28
CA PRO A 78 -17.00 -3.35 -2.01
C PRO A 78 -17.02 -4.57 -1.07
N ILE A 79 -16.92 -5.78 -1.61
CA ILE A 79 -16.79 -7.02 -0.84
C ILE A 79 -15.56 -7.03 0.09
N ILE A 80 -14.50 -6.29 -0.24
CA ILE A 80 -13.33 -6.12 0.63
C ILE A 80 -13.65 -5.18 1.80
N ALA A 81 -14.49 -4.17 1.57
CA ALA A 81 -14.93 -3.23 2.61
C ALA A 81 -15.96 -3.88 3.55
N SER A 82 -16.89 -4.67 3.00
CA SER A 82 -17.92 -5.38 3.77
C SER A 82 -17.46 -6.72 4.32
N GLY A 83 -16.30 -7.25 3.88
CA GLY A 83 -15.78 -8.55 4.31
C GLY A 83 -15.43 -8.62 5.80
N SER A 84 -15.21 -7.47 6.46
CA SER A 84 -15.09 -7.38 7.91
C SER A 84 -16.43 -7.47 8.65
N GLU A 85 -17.54 -7.25 7.95
CA GLU A 85 -18.91 -7.33 8.49
C GLU A 85 -19.60 -8.66 8.13
N ALA A 86 -19.13 -9.33 7.09
CA ALA A 86 -19.59 -10.65 6.70
C ALA A 86 -18.86 -11.74 7.51
N ASN A 87 -19.62 -12.70 8.06
CA ASN A 87 -19.08 -13.86 8.80
C ASN A 87 -18.40 -14.89 7.89
N TYR A 88 -17.53 -14.44 6.97
CA TYR A 88 -16.67 -15.33 6.20
C TYR A 88 -15.57 -15.88 7.11
N ASP A 89 -15.22 -17.15 6.89
CA ASP A 89 -14.02 -17.69 7.50
C ASP A 89 -12.77 -17.03 6.90
N VAL A 90 -11.67 -17.20 7.63
CA VAL A 90 -10.36 -16.60 7.33
C VAL A 90 -9.86 -17.01 5.94
N ASP A 91 -10.08 -18.27 5.53
CA ASP A 91 -9.61 -18.80 4.24
C ASP A 91 -10.41 -18.20 3.08
N THR A 92 -11.73 -18.10 3.23
CA THR A 92 -12.61 -17.46 2.25
C THR A 92 -12.23 -15.99 2.03
N ILE A 93 -11.94 -15.24 3.10
CA ILE A 93 -11.51 -13.83 2.96
C ILE A 93 -10.19 -13.74 2.18
N PHE A 94 -9.25 -14.67 2.39
CA PHE A 94 -8.00 -14.69 1.62
C PHE A 94 -8.23 -14.92 0.13
N GLU A 95 -9.08 -15.89 -0.22
CA GLU A 95 -9.41 -16.18 -1.62
C GLU A 95 -10.07 -14.98 -2.29
N ILE A 96 -10.98 -14.31 -1.59
CA ILE A 96 -11.62 -13.08 -2.09
C ILE A 96 -10.58 -12.00 -2.38
N VAL A 97 -9.68 -11.73 -1.43
CA VAL A 97 -8.64 -10.69 -1.63
C VAL A 97 -7.71 -11.06 -2.77
N LEU A 98 -7.29 -12.32 -2.87
CA LEU A 98 -6.41 -12.77 -3.95
C LEU A 98 -7.09 -12.66 -5.31
N ALA A 99 -8.36 -13.08 -5.41
CA ALA A 99 -9.17 -12.93 -6.61
C ALA A 99 -9.32 -11.44 -7.00
N CYS A 100 -9.56 -10.56 -6.03
CA CYS A 100 -9.64 -9.11 -6.28
C CYS A 100 -8.32 -8.54 -6.79
N CYS A 101 -7.17 -8.96 -6.26
CA CYS A 101 -5.85 -8.55 -6.76
C CYS A 101 -5.64 -8.99 -8.22
N ILE A 102 -6.01 -10.22 -8.57
CA ILE A 102 -5.90 -10.76 -9.94
C ILE A 102 -6.83 -10.00 -10.89
N LEU A 103 -8.10 -9.80 -10.50
CA LEU A 103 -9.07 -9.05 -11.28
C LEU A 103 -8.65 -7.59 -11.46
N ASN A 104 -8.10 -6.96 -10.41
CA ASN A 104 -7.55 -5.62 -10.51
C ASN A 104 -6.43 -5.55 -11.55
N ASN A 105 -5.50 -6.52 -11.55
CA ASN A 105 -4.43 -6.58 -12.54
C ASN A 105 -4.97 -6.69 -13.97
N PHE A 106 -5.99 -7.53 -14.17
CA PHE A 106 -6.66 -7.66 -15.46
C PHE A 106 -7.28 -6.33 -15.90
N LEU A 107 -8.06 -5.68 -15.04
CA LEU A 107 -8.69 -4.40 -15.37
C LEU A 107 -7.66 -3.29 -15.60
N MET A 108 -6.59 -3.23 -14.81
CA MET A 108 -5.48 -2.28 -15.03
C MET A 108 -4.68 -2.55 -16.31
N LEU A 109 -4.90 -3.68 -16.98
CA LEU A 109 -4.31 -3.98 -18.29
C LEU A 109 -5.22 -3.58 -19.45
N TYR A 110 -6.52 -3.79 -19.33
CA TYR A 110 -7.47 -3.62 -20.43
C TYR A 110 -8.33 -2.36 -20.33
N ASP A 111 -8.77 -2.00 -19.12
CA ASP A 111 -9.68 -0.88 -18.87
C ASP A 111 -9.45 -0.25 -17.48
N PRO A 112 -8.41 0.58 -17.34
CA PRO A 112 -8.14 1.27 -16.09
C PRO A 112 -9.17 2.39 -15.87
N ASP A 113 -10.08 2.18 -14.92
CA ASP A 113 -11.03 3.20 -14.45
C ASP A 113 -10.32 4.43 -13.84
N LYS A 114 -10.02 5.42 -14.68
CA LYS A 114 -9.27 6.64 -14.31
C LYS A 114 -10.06 7.53 -13.34
N ASP A 115 -11.38 7.51 -13.41
CA ASP A 115 -12.22 8.33 -12.54
C ASP A 115 -12.20 7.81 -11.12
N LEU A 116 -12.27 6.49 -10.94
CA LEU A 116 -12.07 5.86 -9.63
C LEU A 116 -10.68 6.13 -9.07
N LEU A 117 -9.63 6.02 -9.89
CA LEU A 117 -8.27 6.34 -9.45
C LEU A 117 -8.15 7.78 -8.97
N ARG A 118 -8.67 8.73 -9.74
CA ARG A 118 -8.69 10.15 -9.38
C ARG A 118 -9.50 10.41 -8.11
N GLN A 119 -10.63 9.75 -7.94
CA GLN A 119 -11.44 9.87 -6.73
C GLN A 119 -10.65 9.42 -5.50
N VAL A 120 -9.99 8.26 -5.56
CA VAL A 120 -9.15 7.78 -4.45
C VAL A 120 -7.99 8.74 -4.20
N ASP A 121 -7.32 9.20 -5.25
CA ASP A 121 -6.20 10.14 -5.10
C ASP A 121 -6.65 11.44 -4.41
N ASN A 122 -7.82 11.98 -4.76
CA ASN A 122 -8.40 13.17 -4.11
C ASN A 122 -8.76 12.92 -2.63
N GLU A 123 -9.39 11.79 -2.31
CA GLU A 123 -9.76 11.44 -0.94
C GLU A 123 -8.53 11.25 -0.04
N LEU A 124 -7.46 10.63 -0.57
CA LEU A 124 -6.20 10.49 0.17
C LEU A 124 -5.56 11.85 0.41
N MET A 125 -5.58 12.76 -0.57
CA MET A 125 -5.06 14.13 -0.39
C MET A 125 -5.85 14.92 0.66
N GLN A 126 -7.17 14.78 0.70
CA GLN A 126 -8.02 15.44 1.70
C GLN A 126 -7.75 14.90 3.12
N ASN A 127 -7.75 13.58 3.28
CA ASN A 127 -7.44 12.94 4.55
C ASN A 127 -6.03 13.30 5.04
N ASP A 128 -5.05 13.40 4.13
CA ASP A 128 -3.69 13.82 4.45
C ASP A 128 -3.63 15.27 4.94
N PHE A 129 -4.40 16.18 4.33
CA PHE A 129 -4.46 17.58 4.75
C PHE A 129 -4.97 17.71 6.20
N GLU A 130 -6.10 17.06 6.49
CA GLU A 130 -6.71 17.05 7.83
C GLU A 130 -5.78 16.43 8.87
N ALA A 131 -5.16 15.29 8.54
CA ALA A 131 -4.26 14.59 9.45
C ALA A 131 -2.92 15.31 9.67
N ASN A 132 -2.49 16.16 8.74
CA ASN A 132 -1.30 17.00 8.88
C ASN A 132 -1.56 18.20 9.78
N GLU A 133 -2.72 18.85 9.67
CA GLU A 133 -3.10 19.98 10.53
C GLU A 133 -3.16 19.56 12.00
N ILE A 134 -3.72 18.38 12.28
CA ILE A 134 -3.77 17.83 13.64
C ILE A 134 -2.36 17.55 14.18
N ARG A 135 -1.45 17.05 13.33
CA ARG A 135 -0.11 16.61 13.76
C ARG A 135 0.94 17.70 13.84
N SER A 136 0.85 18.75 13.00
CA SER A 136 1.71 19.92 13.12
C SER A 136 1.60 20.54 14.51
N ASN A 137 0.45 20.39 15.16
CA ASN A 137 0.18 20.90 16.49
C ASN A 137 0.77 20.05 17.64
N ILE A 138 1.25 18.82 17.36
CA ILE A 138 1.62 17.83 18.39
C ILE A 138 3.11 17.42 18.36
N ARG A 139 3.78 17.48 17.19
CA ARG A 139 5.13 16.91 17.00
C ARG A 139 6.27 17.91 17.19
N ASP A 140 7.40 17.44 17.69
CA ASP A 140 8.66 18.21 17.76
C ASP A 140 9.35 18.36 16.38
N ALA A 141 10.24 19.35 16.28
CA ALA A 141 10.87 19.79 15.03
C ALA A 141 11.61 18.68 14.27
N ASP A 142 12.34 17.82 14.99
CA ASP A 142 13.12 16.73 14.40
C ASP A 142 12.22 15.66 13.75
N ALA A 143 11.07 15.37 14.37
CA ALA A 143 10.10 14.43 13.82
C ALA A 143 9.48 14.96 12.52
N ARG A 144 9.21 16.28 12.45
CA ARG A 144 8.69 16.94 11.24
C ARG A 144 9.71 16.92 10.10
N LEU A 145 10.99 17.16 10.40
CA LEU A 145 12.06 17.12 9.40
C LEU A 145 12.22 15.72 8.80
N GLY A 146 12.26 14.69 9.66
CA GLY A 146 12.36 13.30 9.19
C GLY A 146 11.17 12.88 8.33
N GLU A 147 9.97 13.36 8.65
CA GLU A 147 8.76 13.15 7.85
C GLU A 147 8.85 13.83 6.49
N GLN A 148 9.22 15.11 6.46
CA GLN A 148 9.36 15.88 5.22
C GLN A 148 10.35 15.23 4.27
N ILE A 149 11.53 14.82 4.78
CA ILE A 149 12.55 14.13 4.00
C ILE A 149 12.02 12.84 3.36
N ARG A 150 11.26 12.03 4.10
CA ARG A 150 10.67 10.78 3.57
C ARG A 150 9.59 11.05 2.53
N ASN A 151 8.76 12.07 2.74
CA ASN A 151 7.72 12.48 1.81
C ASN A 151 8.30 13.05 0.51
N ASP A 152 9.37 13.84 0.60
CA ASP A 152 10.09 14.38 -0.56
C ASP A 152 10.71 13.24 -1.38
N MET A 153 11.33 12.26 -0.72
CA MET A 153 11.82 11.06 -1.39
C MET A 153 10.69 10.30 -2.11
N ALA A 154 9.56 10.08 -1.44
CA ALA A 154 8.42 9.40 -2.04
C ALA A 154 7.86 10.16 -3.26
N MET A 155 7.81 11.49 -3.19
CA MET A 155 7.43 12.35 -4.31
C MET A 155 8.41 12.27 -5.47
N CYS A 156 9.72 12.29 -5.20
CA CYS A 156 10.73 12.12 -6.24
C CYS A 156 10.60 10.76 -6.95
N ILE A 157 10.35 9.68 -6.20
CA ILE A 157 10.14 8.34 -6.79
C ILE A 157 8.88 8.35 -7.67
N TRP A 158 7.79 8.98 -7.22
CA TRP A 158 6.57 9.12 -8.00
C TRP A 158 6.79 9.94 -9.28
N GLN A 159 7.50 11.06 -9.19
CA GLN A 159 7.81 11.92 -10.34
C GLN A 159 8.72 11.22 -11.37
N ASP A 160 9.76 10.50 -10.92
CA ASP A 160 10.60 9.68 -11.81
C ASP A 160 9.81 8.58 -12.51
N TYR A 161 8.78 8.03 -11.86
CA TYR A 161 7.87 7.10 -12.51
C TYR A 161 7.03 7.80 -13.59
N MET A 162 6.39 8.93 -13.26
CA MET A 162 5.56 9.68 -14.20
C MET A 162 6.34 10.22 -15.42
N SER A 163 7.65 10.46 -15.30
CA SER A 163 8.48 10.93 -16.41
C SER A 163 8.90 9.85 -17.40
N ARG A 164 8.71 8.56 -17.03
CA ARG A 164 9.10 7.39 -17.83
C ARG A 164 7.91 6.68 -18.49
N SER A 165 6.69 7.04 -18.09
CA SER A 165 5.41 6.53 -18.57
C SER A 165 4.78 7.47 -19.59
#